data_AF-A0A2I6QNT6-F1
#
_entry.id   AF-A0A2I6QNT6-F1
#
_cell.length_a   1.000
_cell.length_b   1.000
_cell.length_c   1.000
_cell.angle_alpha   90.00
_cell.angle_beta   90.00
_cell.angle_gamma   90.00
#
_symmetry.space_group_name_H-M   'P 1'
#
loop_
_entity.id
_entity.type
_entity.pdbx_description
1 polymer ?
#
loop_
_entity_poly.entity_id
_entity_poly.type
_entity_poly.pdbx_seq_one_letter_code
_entity_poly.pdbx_strand_id
1 'polypeptide(L)'
;MDRKARATNTSLFSGSGRKAVFSLAPPVIAGGLLTLVLLQAGIPHAIPGVWLLLYGTGVITGGMFSVRAVPVMGLCFMVLGAIALFSYPTWTNWFMAAGFGGLHLLFGAIIVRKYGG
;
A
#
# COMPACT_ATOMS: atom_id res chain seq x y z
N MET A 1 -10.42 -16.82 33.29
CA MET A 1 -9.49 -16.15 32.36
C MET A 1 -10.32 -15.29 31.41
N ASP A 2 -11.14 -14.37 31.94
CA ASP A 2 -12.29 -13.82 31.18
C ASP A 2 -12.45 -12.28 31.32
N ARG A 3 -11.43 -11.60 31.86
CA ARG A 3 -11.48 -10.13 32.10
C ARG A 3 -10.56 -9.32 31.18
N LYS A 4 -9.99 -9.95 30.16
CA LYS A 4 -9.14 -9.29 29.14
C LYS A 4 -9.77 -9.26 27.73
N ALA A 5 -11.00 -9.75 27.58
CA ALA A 5 -11.73 -9.82 26.31
C ALA A 5 -12.74 -8.67 26.09
N ARG A 6 -12.82 -7.67 26.98
CA ARG A 6 -13.84 -6.60 26.96
C ARG A 6 -13.34 -5.16 26.82
N ALA A 7 -12.04 -4.92 26.70
CA ALA A 7 -11.49 -3.56 26.73
C ALA A 7 -11.31 -2.87 25.36
N THR A 8 -11.47 -3.59 24.24
CA THR A 8 -11.31 -2.98 22.91
C THR A 8 -12.30 -3.58 21.92
N ASN A 9 -13.59 -3.29 22.14
CA ASN A 9 -14.67 -3.50 21.17
C ASN A 9 -14.61 -2.48 20.01
N THR A 10 -13.45 -1.90 19.74
CA THR A 10 -13.23 -1.19 18.48
C THR A 10 -12.83 -2.24 17.46
N SER A 11 -13.85 -2.78 16.79
CA SER A 11 -13.67 -3.54 15.57
C SER A 11 -12.57 -2.88 14.74
N LEU A 12 -11.43 -3.54 14.51
CA LEU A 12 -10.45 -3.12 13.50
C LEU A 12 -11.07 -3.11 12.09
N PHE A 13 -12.28 -3.67 11.99
CA PHE A 13 -13.23 -3.64 10.88
C PHE A 13 -14.27 -2.50 10.97
N SER A 14 -14.16 -1.57 11.93
CA SER A 14 -15.10 -0.46 12.13
C SER A 14 -14.87 0.64 11.08
N GLY A 15 -15.48 0.47 9.90
CA GLY A 15 -15.58 1.51 8.88
C GLY A 15 -14.29 1.85 8.12
N SER A 16 -13.16 2.09 8.80
CA SER A 16 -11.88 2.47 8.19
C SER A 16 -11.27 1.34 7.36
N GLY A 17 -11.22 0.12 7.89
CA GLY A 17 -10.72 -1.06 7.16
C GLY A 17 -11.57 -1.39 5.93
N ARG A 18 -12.89 -1.35 6.05
CA ARG A 18 -13.82 -1.55 4.93
C ARG A 18 -13.64 -0.46 3.86
N LYS A 19 -13.53 0.81 4.25
CA LYS A 19 -13.25 1.92 3.33
C LYS A 19 -11.90 1.73 2.62
N ALA A 20 -10.87 1.28 3.32
CA ALA A 20 -9.57 1.00 2.72
C ALA A 20 -9.65 -0.08 1.64
N VAL A 21 -10.40 -1.18 1.87
CA VAL A 21 -10.63 -2.21 0.85
C VAL A 21 -11.37 -1.64 -0.36
N PHE A 22 -12.42 -0.84 -0.15
CA PHE A 22 -13.13 -0.18 -1.24
C PHE A 22 -12.29 0.84 -2.01
N SER A 23 -11.37 1.53 -1.34
CA SER A 23 -10.42 2.46 -1.97
C SER A 23 -9.29 1.74 -2.71
N LEU A 24 -8.93 0.52 -2.31
CA LEU A 24 -7.89 -0.30 -2.95
C LEU A 24 -8.41 -1.14 -4.13
N ALA A 25 -9.71 -1.48 -4.16
CA ALA A 25 -10.26 -2.28 -5.25
C ALA A 25 -10.11 -1.63 -6.64
N PRO A 26 -10.47 -0.34 -6.85
CA PRO A 26 -10.31 0.29 -8.16
C PRO A 26 -8.83 0.36 -8.63
N PRO A 27 -7.86 0.78 -7.80
CA PRO A 27 -6.45 0.76 -8.17
C PRO A 27 -5.91 -0.65 -8.48
N VAL A 28 -6.33 -1.68 -7.75
CA VAL A 28 -5.91 -3.06 -8.01
C VAL A 28 -6.44 -3.57 -9.36
N ILE A 29 -7.71 -3.31 -9.67
CA ILE A 29 -8.31 -3.67 -10.95
C ILE A 29 -7.58 -2.93 -12.09
N ALA A 30 -7.36 -1.62 -11.93
CA ALA A 30 -6.60 -0.81 -12.90
C ALA A 30 -5.17 -1.33 -13.08
N GLY A 31 -4.50 -1.74 -12.00
CA GLY A 31 -3.15 -2.31 -12.03
C GLY A 31 -3.09 -3.64 -12.78
N GLY A 32 -4.08 -4.51 -12.58
CA GLY A 32 -4.20 -5.77 -13.32
C GLY A 32 -4.38 -5.54 -14.82
N LEU A 33 -5.29 -4.64 -15.20
CA LEU A 33 -5.51 -4.27 -16.61
C LEU A 33 -4.27 -3.63 -17.23
N LEU A 34 -3.62 -2.68 -16.54
CA LEU A 34 -2.40 -2.05 -17.00
C LEU A 34 -1.25 -3.04 -17.13
N THR A 35 -1.17 -4.03 -16.24
CA THR A 35 -0.15 -5.10 -16.34
C THR A 35 -0.28 -5.84 -17.67
N LEU A 36 -1.49 -6.22 -18.09
CA LEU A 36 -1.72 -6.89 -19.37
C LEU A 36 -1.29 -6.01 -20.56
N VAL A 37 -1.67 -4.73 -20.53
CA VAL A 37 -1.34 -3.77 -21.59
C VAL A 37 0.18 -3.51 -21.66
N LEU A 38 0.84 -3.34 -20.52
CA LEU A 38 2.29 -3.09 -20.44
C LEU A 38 3.12 -4.30 -20.89
N LEU A 39 2.66 -5.51 -20.58
CA LEU A 39 3.26 -6.74 -21.09
C LEU A 39 3.14 -6.81 -22.61
N GLN A 40 1.95 -6.53 -23.16
CA GLN A 40 1.72 -6.51 -24.60
C GLN A 40 2.55 -5.42 -25.31
N ALA A 41 2.77 -4.29 -24.65
CA ALA A 41 3.59 -3.19 -25.14
C ALA A 41 5.12 -3.44 -25.00
N GLY A 42 5.54 -4.57 -24.44
CA GLY A 42 6.97 -4.92 -24.30
C GLY A 42 7.73 -4.10 -23.26
N ILE A 43 7.02 -3.47 -22.31
CA ILE A 43 7.61 -2.63 -21.26
C ILE A 43 7.35 -3.17 -19.84
N PRO A 44 7.76 -4.41 -19.54
CA PRO A 44 7.50 -5.05 -18.25
C PRO A 44 8.18 -4.34 -17.06
N HIS A 45 9.24 -3.57 -17.33
CA HIS A 45 9.97 -2.80 -16.31
C HIS A 45 9.14 -1.66 -15.71
N ALA A 46 8.09 -1.18 -16.39
CA ALA A 46 7.21 -0.15 -15.84
C ALA A 46 6.17 -0.72 -14.86
N ILE A 47 5.87 -2.02 -14.93
CA ILE A 47 4.82 -2.69 -14.15
C ILE A 47 4.98 -2.42 -12.63
N PRO A 48 6.17 -2.59 -12.02
CA PRO A 48 6.29 -2.40 -10.58
C PRO A 48 6.14 -0.95 -10.15
N GLY A 49 6.61 0.01 -10.96
CA GLY A 49 6.39 1.43 -10.71
C GLY A 49 4.90 1.79 -10.74
N VAL A 50 4.17 1.28 -11.73
CA VAL A 50 2.70 1.42 -11.81
C VAL A 50 2.01 0.81 -10.59
N TRP A 51 2.40 -0.40 -10.18
CA TRP A 51 1.84 -1.05 -9.00
C TRP A 51 2.08 -0.27 -7.72
N LEU A 52 3.30 0.25 -7.50
CA LEU A 52 3.63 1.06 -6.32
C LEU A 52 2.83 2.37 -6.30
N LEU A 53 2.64 3.02 -7.46
CA LEU A 53 1.84 4.23 -7.57
C LEU A 53 0.35 3.96 -7.29
N LEU A 54 -0.24 2.95 -7.92
CA LEU A 54 -1.65 2.59 -7.74
C LEU A 54 -1.94 2.11 -6.32
N TYR A 55 -1.03 1.34 -5.75
CA TYR A 55 -1.13 0.95 -4.36
C TYR A 55 -1.04 2.17 -3.44
N GLY A 56 -0.06 3.06 -3.67
CA GLY A 56 0.10 4.31 -2.93
C GLY A 56 -1.15 5.19 -2.96
N THR A 57 -1.75 5.39 -4.13
CA THR A 57 -3.00 6.16 -4.26
C THR A 57 -4.17 5.51 -3.53
N GLY A 58 -4.32 4.18 -3.60
CA GLY A 58 -5.35 3.44 -2.87
C GLY A 58 -5.15 3.51 -1.34
N VAL A 59 -3.89 3.44 -0.89
CA VAL A 59 -3.54 3.59 0.54
C VAL A 59 -3.79 5.00 1.03
N ILE A 60 -3.46 6.05 0.27
CA ILE A 60 -3.77 7.44 0.67
C ILE A 60 -5.28 7.62 0.79
N THR A 61 -6.02 7.27 -0.25
CA THR A 61 -7.47 7.49 -0.31
C THR A 61 -8.23 6.66 0.74
N GLY A 62 -7.84 5.41 0.95
CA GLY A 62 -8.36 4.55 2.02
C GLY A 62 -7.92 4.97 3.42
N GLY A 63 -6.71 5.54 3.52
CA GLY A 63 -6.09 6.00 4.77
C GLY A 63 -6.55 7.38 5.24
N MET A 64 -7.29 8.15 4.42
CA MET A 64 -7.76 9.49 4.80
C MET A 64 -8.60 9.52 6.09
N PHE A 65 -9.24 8.40 6.42
CA PHE A 65 -10.03 8.22 7.65
C PHE A 65 -9.35 7.32 8.69
N SER A 66 -8.06 7.01 8.50
CA SER A 66 -7.25 6.19 9.38
C SER A 66 -6.23 7.04 10.15
N VAL A 67 -5.33 6.39 10.88
CA VAL A 67 -4.21 7.06 11.55
C VAL A 67 -3.32 7.76 10.52
N ARG A 68 -2.80 8.95 10.86
CA ARG A 68 -1.95 9.75 9.96
C ARG A 68 -0.76 8.98 9.37
N ALA A 69 -0.32 7.90 10.03
CA ALA A 69 0.74 7.04 9.50
C ALA A 69 0.38 6.37 8.17
N VAL A 70 -0.90 6.05 7.91
CA VAL A 70 -1.32 5.33 6.70
C VAL A 70 -1.23 6.20 5.43
N PRO A 71 -1.77 7.44 5.38
CA PRO A 71 -1.55 8.31 4.23
C PRO A 71 -0.06 8.63 3.97
N VAL A 72 0.75 8.77 5.02
CA VAL A 72 2.20 8.98 4.87
C VAL A 72 2.86 7.76 4.24
N MET A 73 2.46 6.54 4.63
CA MET A 73 2.90 5.30 3.97
C MET A 73 2.55 5.32 2.48
N GLY A 74 1.31 5.68 2.13
CA GLY A 74 0.87 5.78 0.73
C GLY A 74 1.66 6.82 -0.07
N LEU A 75 2.06 7.94 0.55
CA LEU A 75 2.91 8.95 -0.08
C LEU A 75 4.32 8.41 -0.35
N CYS A 76 4.90 7.68 0.60
CA CYS A 76 6.19 7.02 0.41
C CYS A 76 6.12 5.97 -0.72
N PHE A 77 5.02 5.23 -0.82
CA PHE A 77 4.76 4.33 -1.95
C PHE A 77 4.72 5.07 -3.28
N MET A 78 4.09 6.24 -3.33
CA MET A 78 4.04 7.05 -4.55
C MET A 78 5.41 7.60 -4.95
N VAL A 79 6.20 8.11 -4.00
CA VAL A 79 7.57 8.55 -4.26
C VAL A 79 8.43 7.40 -4.78
N LEU A 80 8.36 6.24 -4.12
CA LEU A 80 9.10 5.05 -4.53
C LEU A 80 8.66 4.54 -5.91
N GLY A 81 7.37 4.55 -6.20
CA GLY A 81 6.81 4.16 -7.51
C GLY A 81 7.21 5.11 -8.63
N ALA A 82 7.24 6.42 -8.37
CA ALA A 82 7.75 7.41 -9.31
C ALA A 82 9.23 7.16 -9.62
N ILE A 83 10.06 6.95 -8.59
CA ILE A 83 11.47 6.60 -8.77
C ILE A 83 11.60 5.30 -9.58
N ALA A 84 10.80 4.28 -9.27
CA ALA A 84 10.82 2.99 -9.96
C ALA A 84 10.49 3.10 -11.46
N LEU A 85 9.57 4.01 -11.85
CA LEU A 85 9.22 4.24 -13.26
C LEU A 85 10.38 4.83 -14.08
N PHE A 86 11.19 5.71 -13.47
CA PHE A 86 12.31 6.37 -14.14
C PHE A 86 13.66 5.67 -13.89
N SER A 87 13.66 4.54 -13.17
CA SER A 87 14.87 3.79 -12.83
C SER A 87 15.23 2.73 -13.87
N TYR A 88 16.47 2.25 -13.81
CA TYR A 88 16.93 1.18 -14.68
C TYR A 88 16.12 -0.13 -14.48
N PRO A 89 15.82 -0.88 -15.57
CA PRO A 89 15.01 -2.11 -15.52
C PRO A 89 15.53 -3.21 -14.57
N THR A 90 16.81 -3.20 -14.21
CA THR A 90 17.42 -4.18 -13.32
C THR A 90 17.08 -3.94 -11.85
N TRP A 91 16.68 -2.73 -11.48
CA TRP A 91 16.39 -2.34 -10.10
C TRP A 91 14.91 -2.50 -9.74
N THR A 92 14.07 -2.83 -10.71
CA THR A 92 12.62 -2.80 -10.57
C THR A 92 12.09 -3.79 -9.51
N ASN A 93 12.71 -4.96 -9.38
CA ASN A 93 12.39 -5.91 -8.30
C ASN A 93 12.80 -5.40 -6.91
N TRP A 94 13.90 -4.66 -6.81
CA TRP A 94 14.33 -4.04 -5.55
C TRP A 94 13.32 -3.00 -5.07
N PHE A 95 12.69 -2.25 -5.98
CA PHE A 95 11.63 -1.32 -5.63
C PHE A 95 10.38 -2.02 -5.09
N MET A 96 9.99 -3.18 -5.66
CA MET A 96 8.90 -3.97 -5.08
C MET A 96 9.26 -4.45 -3.67
N ALA A 97 10.45 -5.00 -3.47
CA ALA A 97 10.91 -5.48 -2.18
C ALA A 97 10.97 -4.34 -1.14
N ALA A 98 11.45 -3.17 -1.55
CA ALA A 98 11.51 -1.99 -0.70
C ALA A 98 10.11 -1.45 -0.34
N GLY A 99 9.18 -1.40 -1.29
CA GLY A 99 7.81 -0.94 -1.05
C GLY A 99 6.96 -1.94 -0.27
N PHE A 100 6.68 -3.09 -0.88
CA PHE A 100 5.78 -4.10 -0.30
C PHE A 100 6.40 -4.85 0.89
N GLY A 101 7.73 -4.97 0.95
CA GLY A 101 8.42 -5.53 2.11
C GLY A 101 8.83 -4.44 3.10
N GLY A 102 9.85 -3.66 2.75
CA GLY A 102 10.50 -2.71 3.67
C GLY A 102 9.55 -1.66 4.25
N LEU A 103 8.79 -0.99 3.39
CA LEU A 103 7.89 0.08 3.80
C LEU A 103 6.75 -0.45 4.68
N HIS A 104 6.18 -1.60 4.32
CA HIS A 104 5.16 -2.26 5.15
C HIS A 104 5.72 -2.71 6.50
N LEU A 105 6.93 -3.26 6.55
CA LEU A 105 7.54 -3.68 7.80
C LEU A 105 7.78 -2.48 8.73
N LEU A 106 8.31 -1.38 8.18
CA LEU A 106 8.60 -0.16 8.90
C LEU A 106 7.31 0.49 9.43
N PHE A 107 6.32 0.72 8.57
CA PHE A 107 5.07 1.34 8.97
C PHE A 107 4.23 0.40 9.85
N GLY A 108 4.25 -0.90 9.61
CA GLY A 108 3.64 -1.90 10.49
C GLY A 108 4.22 -1.85 11.90
N ALA A 109 5.55 -1.82 12.02
CA ALA A 109 6.21 -1.68 13.32
C ALA A 109 5.89 -0.33 14.00
N ILE A 110 5.83 0.77 13.25
CA ILE A 110 5.45 2.10 13.77
C ILE A 110 4.01 2.09 14.27
N ILE A 111 3.08 1.48 13.51
CA ILE A 111 1.66 1.42 13.87
C ILE A 111 1.48 0.62 15.16
N VAL A 112 2.09 -0.57 15.24
CA VAL A 112 2.05 -1.42 16.45
C VAL A 112 2.64 -0.69 17.66
N ARG A 113 3.79 -0.01 17.51
CA ARG A 113 4.44 0.70 18.63
C ARG A 113 3.71 1.97 19.07
N LYS A 114 3.13 2.74 18.15
CA LYS A 114 2.51 4.04 18.47
C LYS A 114 1.02 3.97 18.78
N TYR A 115 0.29 3.02 18.18
CA TYR A 115 -1.17 2.96 18.28
C TYR A 115 -1.69 1.75 19.06
N GLY A 116 -0.80 0.83 19.47
CA GLY A 116 -1.15 -0.34 20.27
C GLY A 116 -1.89 -1.39 19.44
N GLY A 117 -1.33 -2.59 19.36
CA GLY A 117 -1.98 -3.74 18.72
C GLY A 117 -3.28 -4.14 19.42
#